data_AF-A0A6B3HTH8-F1
#
_entry.id   AF-A0A6B3HTH8-F1
#
_cell.length_a   1.000
_cell.length_b   1.000
_cell.length_c   1.000
_cell.angle_alpha   90.00
_cell.angle_beta   90.00
_cell.angle_gamma   90.00
#
_symmetry.space_group_name_H-M   'P 1'
#
loop_
_entity.id
_entity.type
_entity.pdbx_description
1 polymer ?
#
loop_
_entity_poly.entity_id
_entity_poly.type
_entity_poly.pdbx_seq_one_letter_code
_entity_poly.pdbx_strand_id
1 'polypeptide(L)' 'IVFDIEIVFLYPWAVSFDALGIFGLVEMLLFVLTVFVAYAYVWRRGGLEWD' A
#
# COMPACT_ATOMS: atom_id res chain seq x y z
N ILE A 1 -10.50 6.64 0.98
CA ILE A 1 -9.57 7.74 0.62
C ILE A 1 -8.11 7.27 0.65
N VAL A 2 -7.51 6.98 1.82
CA VAL A 2 -6.08 6.58 1.88
C VAL A 2 -5.81 5.32 1.04
N PHE A 3 -6.67 4.31 1.18
CA PHE A 3 -6.61 3.08 0.38
C PHE A 3 -6.79 3.34 -1.13
N ASP A 4 -7.61 4.32 -1.50
CA ASP A 4 -7.81 4.68 -2.92
C ASP A 4 -6.54 5.33 -3.50
N ILE A 5 -5.85 6.14 -2.69
CA ILE A 5 -4.58 6.76 -3.06
C ILE A 5 -3.49 5.70 -3.22
N GLU A 6 -3.44 4.69 -2.35
CA GLU A 6 -2.50 3.56 -2.49
C GLU A 6 -2.69 2.83 -3.82
N ILE A 7 -3.95 2.55 -4.21
CA ILE A 7 -4.27 1.89 -5.49
C ILE A 7 -3.80 2.73 -6.68
N VAL A 8 -3.93 4.05 -6.60
CA VAL A 8 -3.43 4.98 -7.65
C VAL A 8 -1.90 4.88 -7.81
N PHE A 9 -1.15 4.58 -6.75
CA PHE A 9 0.30 4.35 -6.82
C PHE A 9 0.66 2.92 -7.26
N LEU A 10 -0.13 1.93 -6.85
CA LEU A 10 0.06 0.52 -7.22
C LEU A 10 -0.13 0.28 -8.72
N TYR A 11 -1.10 0.97 -9.34
CA TYR A 11 -1.45 0.75 -10.75
C TYR A 11 -0.30 1.04 -11.74
N PRO A 12 0.33 2.23 -11.75
CA PRO A 12 1.43 2.52 -12.67
C PRO A 12 2.66 1.65 -12.39
N TRP A 13 2.94 1.31 -11.12
CA TRP A 13 4.00 0.37 -10.78
C TRP A 13 3.74 -1.02 -11.36
N ALA A 14 2.52 -1.54 -11.23
CA ALA A 14 2.15 -2.86 -11.76
C ALA A 14 2.26 -2.89 -13.29
N VAL A 15 1.84 -1.82 -13.97
CA VAL A 15 1.95 -1.69 -15.43
C VAL A 15 3.40 -1.58 -15.90
N SER A 16 4.30 -1.00 -15.09
CA SER A 16 5.73 -0.84 -15.41
C SER A 16 6.65 -1.87 -14.76
N PHE A 17 6.09 -2.93 -14.16
CA PHE A 17 6.84 -3.92 -13.39
C PHE A 17 7.96 -4.58 -14.19
N ASP A 18 7.71 -4.88 -15.47
CA ASP A 18 8.70 -5.50 -16.37
C ASP A 18 9.98 -4.66 -16.52
N ALA A 19 9.88 -3.33 -16.42
CA ALA A 19 11.04 -2.43 -16.50
C ALA A 19 11.76 -2.26 -15.15
N LEU A 20 11.06 -2.48 -14.04
CA LEU A 20 11.57 -2.25 -12.69
C LEU A 20 12.17 -3.52 -12.06
N GLY A 21 11.67 -4.70 -12.44
CA GLY A 21 12.12 -6.00 -11.95
C GLY A 21 12.12 -6.11 -10.42
N ILE A 22 13.14 -6.77 -9.86
CA ILE A 22 13.25 -7.04 -8.42
C ILE A 22 13.39 -5.75 -7.61
N PHE A 23 14.05 -4.72 -8.15
CA PHE A 23 14.18 -3.43 -7.47
C PHE A 23 12.80 -2.80 -7.23
N GLY A 24 11.96 -2.77 -8.27
CA GLY A 24 10.57 -2.33 -8.15
C GLY A 24 9.76 -3.17 -7.16
N LEU A 25 10.00 -4.48 -7.11
CA LEU A 25 9.33 -5.37 -6.16
C LEU A 25 9.64 -5.00 -4.70
N VAL A 26 10.93 -4.79 -4.38
CA VAL A 26 11.36 -4.45 -3.01
C VAL A 26 10.81 -3.09 -2.59
N GLU A 27 10.91 -2.07 -3.44
CA GLU A 27 10.37 -0.74 -3.17
C GLU A 27 8.86 -0.77 -2.92
N MET A 28 8.11 -1.50 -3.75
CA MET A 28 6.66 -1.59 -3.57
C MET A 28 6.28 -2.40 -2.32
N LEU A 29 7.04 -3.44 -1.99
CA LEU A 29 6.82 -4.21 -0.77
C LEU A 29 7.07 -3.35 0.48
N LEU A 30 8.12 -2.53 0.48
CA LEU A 30 8.39 -1.58 1.57
C LEU A 30 7.30 -0.51 1.68
N PHE A 31 6.81 0.01 0.55
CA PHE A 31 5.70 0.95 0.51
C PHE A 31 4.43 0.34 1.13
N VAL A 32 3.99 -0.82 0.64
CA VAL A 32 2.78 -1.52 1.13
C VAL A 32 2.91 -1.84 2.61
N LEU A 33 4.05 -2.36 3.07
CA LEU A 33 4.26 -2.68 4.49
C LEU A 33 4.16 -1.44 5.38
N THR A 34 4.73 -0.32 4.94
CA THR A 34 4.70 0.94 5.71
C THR A 34 3.26 1.41 5.90
N VAL A 35 2.45 1.38 4.83
CA VAL A 35 1.05 1.79 4.92
C VAL A 35 0.20 0.77 5.68
N PHE A 36 0.52 -0.53 5.53
CA PHE A 36 -0.12 -1.60 6.29
C PHE A 36 0.07 -1.42 7.81
N VAL A 37 1.23 -0.94 8.27
CA VAL A 37 1.45 -0.59 9.68
C VAL A 37 0.50 0.52 10.13
N ALA A 38 0.29 1.55 9.31
CA ALA A 38 -0.66 2.62 9.61
C ALA A 38 -2.10 2.07 9.67
N TYR A 39 -2.47 1.17 8.76
CA TYR A 39 -3.78 0.50 8.78
C TYR A 39 -3.97 -0.35 10.04
N ALA A 40 -2.99 -1.18 10.38
CA ALA A 40 -3.01 -2.02 11.59
C ALA A 40 -3.13 -1.17 12.87
N TYR A 41 -2.49 0.00 12.90
CA TYR A 41 -2.62 0.95 14.00
C TYR A 41 -4.05 1.50 14.15
N VAL A 42 -4.66 1.95 13.04
CA VAL A 42 -6.05 2.45 13.05
C VAL A 42 -7.02 1.36 13.47
N TRP A 43 -6.83 0.15 12.93
CA TRP A 43 -7.65 -1.01 13.27
C TRP A 43 -7.59 -1.33 14.77
N ARG A 44 -6.39 -1.35 15.36
CA ARG A 44 -6.22 -1.60 16.80
C ARG A 44 -6.91 -0.54 17.68
N ARG A 45 -7.16 0.66 17.16
CA ARG A 45 -7.86 1.74 17.88
C ARG A 45 -9.38 1.73 17.66
N GLY A 46 -9.95 0.72 17.02
CA GLY A 46 -11.39 0.67 16.72
C GLY A 46 -11.81 1.66 15.63
N GLY A 47 -10.87 2.26 14.90
CA GLY A 47 -11.18 3.27 13.87
C GLY A 47 -11.86 2.72 12.61
N LEU A 48 -12.11 1.41 12.58
CA LEU A 48 -12.81 0.70 11.51
C LEU A 48 -14.16 0.13 11.98
N GLU A 49 -14.56 0.39 13.23
CA GLU A 49 -15.88 0.02 13.73
C GLU A 49 -16.90 1.00 13.15
N TRP A 50 -17.90 0.44 12.47
CA TRP A 50 -19.06 1.17 11.96
C TRP A 50 -20.23 0.81 12.88
N ASP A 51 -20.83 1.81 13.51
CA ASP A 51 -22.18 1.70 14.12
C ASP A 51 -23.24 1.82 13.01
#